data_AF-A0A847CG39-F1
#
_entry.id   AF-A0A847CG39-F1
#
_cell.length_a   1.000
_cell.length_b   1.000
_cell.length_c   1.000
_cell.angle_alpha   90.00
_cell.angle_beta   90.00
_cell.angle_gamma   90.00
#
_symmetry.space_group_name_H-M   'P 1'
#
loop_
_entity.id
_entity.type
_entity.pdbx_description
1 polymer ?
#
loop_
_entity_poly.entity_id
_entity_poly.type
_entity_poly.pdbx_seq_one_letter_code
_entity_poly.pdbx_strand_id
1 'polypeptide(L)'
;MILKNKIEIIHEPTENEPFIILIKPSLMPSAPIERNDNNNAIFYASKLFPEINSVKGIKEIEYGLLHRIDNVTSGLLLIATNQFFYDQMLISQKEGKFIKTYRAECEYIKANCDVLKGFPLKSPEVRIENDFQFSVSSLIRFYNVGRKEVRPVEENEQRKVLSKVDKKKIYTTKIKIASVNSNKICVECSLKEGFKHQVRWHLSWCNLPILNDTIYNSNCVGNNNLYEIKFCASGLNFINPLNNTNVRFEL
;
A
#
# COMPACT_ATOMS: atom_id res chain seq x y z
N MET A 1 -27.76 10.39 16.40
CA MET A 1 -26.82 9.30 16.74
C MET A 1 -25.43 9.80 16.40
N ILE A 2 -24.60 10.09 17.41
CA ILE A 2 -23.30 10.75 17.29
C ILE A 2 -22.34 9.84 16.51
N LEU A 3 -21.83 10.31 15.36
CA LEU A 3 -20.74 9.66 14.62
C LEU A 3 -19.50 9.68 15.52
N LYS A 4 -19.31 8.62 16.33
CA LYS A 4 -18.02 8.35 16.96
C LYS A 4 -17.05 7.99 15.83
N ASN A 5 -16.14 8.93 15.55
CA ASN A 5 -15.10 8.99 14.54
C ASN A 5 -14.78 7.69 13.81
N LYS A 6 -15.23 7.56 12.54
CA LYS A 6 -14.92 6.43 11.65
C LYS A 6 -13.47 6.43 11.12
N ILE A 7 -12.76 7.53 11.32
CA ILE A 7 -11.34 7.74 10.98
C ILE A 7 -10.69 8.48 12.15
N GLU A 8 -9.39 8.30 12.35
CA GLU A 8 -8.62 9.03 13.36
C GLU A 8 -7.73 10.06 12.66
N ILE A 9 -7.75 11.31 13.13
CA ILE A 9 -6.91 12.38 12.58
C ILE A 9 -5.64 12.50 13.44
N ILE A 10 -4.48 12.42 12.79
CA ILE A 10 -3.16 12.52 13.41
C ILE A 10 -2.56 13.90 13.19
N HIS A 11 -2.90 14.55 12.08
CA HIS A 11 -2.48 15.90 11.76
C HIS A 11 -3.61 16.65 11.06
N GLU A 12 -4.00 17.77 11.65
CA GLU A 12 -4.95 18.73 11.09
C GLU A 12 -4.22 19.75 10.20
N PRO A 13 -4.87 20.26 9.14
CA PRO A 13 -4.21 21.14 8.19
C PRO A 13 -3.98 22.54 8.79
N THR A 14 -2.88 23.17 8.41
CA THR A 14 -2.60 24.58 8.69
C THR A 14 -2.21 25.32 7.41
N GLU A 15 -1.99 26.64 7.50
CA GLU A 15 -1.51 27.43 6.36
C GLU A 15 -0.13 26.95 5.86
N ASN A 16 0.77 26.56 6.77
CA ASN A 16 2.11 26.09 6.44
C ASN A 16 2.18 24.57 6.19
N GLU A 17 1.15 23.84 6.60
CA GLU A 17 1.01 22.39 6.46
C GLU A 17 -0.38 22.06 5.91
N PRO A 18 -0.66 22.36 4.63
CA PRO A 18 -1.98 22.20 4.02
C PRO A 18 -2.23 20.75 3.61
N PHE A 19 -2.15 19.86 4.59
CA PHE A 19 -2.42 18.46 4.45
C PHE A 19 -3.00 17.88 5.74
N ILE A 20 -3.68 16.75 5.59
CA ILE A 20 -4.22 15.95 6.68
C ILE A 20 -3.45 14.64 6.69
N ILE A 21 -3.12 14.17 7.90
CA ILE A 21 -2.74 12.78 8.13
C ILE A 21 -3.85 12.13 8.93
N LEU A 22 -4.36 11.00 8.43
CA LEU A 22 -5.35 10.20 9.13
C LEU A 22 -4.94 8.74 9.20
N ILE A 23 -5.49 8.01 10.16
CA ILE A 23 -5.47 6.54 10.21
C ILE A 23 -6.78 6.04 9.64
N LYS A 24 -6.70 5.33 8.51
CA LYS A 24 -7.82 4.59 7.94
C LYS A 24 -7.94 3.24 8.67
N PRO A 25 -9.11 2.86 9.19
CA PRO A 25 -9.30 1.51 9.73
C PRO A 25 -9.27 0.45 8.63
N SER A 26 -9.12 -0.82 9.04
CA SER A 26 -9.32 -1.96 8.13
C SER A 26 -10.79 -2.03 7.67
N LEU A 27 -11.03 -2.69 6.55
CA LEU A 27 -12.33 -2.87 5.90
C LEU A 27 -13.03 -1.57 5.46
N MET A 28 -12.29 -0.48 5.36
CA MET A 28 -12.75 0.80 4.80
C MET A 28 -12.01 1.10 3.49
N PRO A 29 -12.69 1.49 2.39
CA PRO A 29 -12.03 1.98 1.20
C PRO A 29 -11.33 3.32 1.45
N SER A 30 -10.17 3.54 0.81
CA SER A 30 -9.49 4.85 0.86
C SER A 30 -10.27 5.93 0.09
N ALA A 31 -10.92 5.53 -1.01
CA ALA A 31 -11.59 6.40 -1.96
C ALA A 31 -12.93 5.82 -2.39
N PRO A 32 -13.89 6.65 -2.85
CA PRO A 32 -15.10 6.20 -3.52
C PRO A 32 -14.80 5.52 -4.86
N ILE A 33 -15.64 4.57 -5.26
CA ILE A 33 -15.68 4.04 -6.63
C ILE A 33 -16.55 4.94 -7.49
N GLU A 34 -17.70 5.35 -6.94
CA GLU A 34 -18.68 6.24 -7.56
C GLU A 34 -19.00 7.43 -6.64
N ARG A 35 -19.55 8.50 -7.22
CA ARG A 35 -19.81 9.77 -6.49
C ARG A 35 -20.72 9.61 -5.26
N ASN A 36 -21.58 8.61 -5.24
CA ASN A 36 -22.53 8.37 -4.16
C ASN A 36 -21.98 7.46 -3.05
N ASP A 37 -20.74 6.98 -3.18
CA ASP A 37 -20.09 6.17 -2.16
C ASP A 37 -19.70 7.03 -0.95
N ASN A 38 -20.50 6.91 0.11
CA ASN A 38 -20.40 7.75 1.31
C ASN A 38 -19.77 7.01 2.52
N ASN A 39 -19.04 5.92 2.27
CA ASN A 39 -18.39 5.12 3.33
C ASN A 39 -16.95 4.78 2.95
N ASN A 40 -16.09 5.80 2.94
CA ASN A 40 -14.66 5.71 2.65
C ASN A 40 -13.90 6.82 3.38
N ALA A 41 -12.57 6.70 3.46
CA ALA A 41 -11.73 7.61 4.23
C ALA A 41 -11.85 9.07 3.75
N ILE A 42 -11.78 9.29 2.43
CA ILE A 42 -11.84 10.64 1.87
C ILE A 42 -13.21 11.31 2.09
N PHE A 43 -14.31 10.55 2.06
CA PHE A 43 -15.64 11.07 2.40
C PHE A 43 -15.71 11.54 3.85
N TYR A 44 -15.18 10.75 4.80
CA TYR A 44 -15.16 11.17 6.20
C TYR A 44 -14.25 12.39 6.41
N ALA A 45 -13.08 12.41 5.77
CA ALA A 45 -12.18 13.56 5.80
C ALA A 45 -12.85 14.82 5.23
N SER A 46 -13.61 14.73 4.12
CA SER A 46 -14.24 15.88 3.49
C SER A 46 -15.40 16.48 4.30
N LYS A 47 -15.97 15.71 5.23
CA LYS A 47 -16.95 16.20 6.20
C LYS A 47 -16.31 16.95 7.35
N LEU A 48 -15.10 16.55 7.76
CA LEU A 48 -14.35 17.22 8.83
C LEU A 48 -13.62 18.46 8.31
N PHE A 49 -13.08 18.38 7.08
CA PHE A 49 -12.28 19.42 6.44
C PHE A 49 -12.83 19.74 5.05
N PRO A 50 -13.86 20.60 4.95
CA PRO A 50 -14.54 20.90 3.67
C PRO A 50 -13.62 21.51 2.60
N GLU A 51 -12.50 22.11 2.98
CA GLU A 51 -11.51 22.70 2.08
C GLU A 51 -10.93 21.70 1.08
N ILE A 52 -10.85 20.41 1.45
CA ILE A 52 -10.35 19.37 0.53
C ILE A 52 -11.23 19.21 -0.70
N ASN A 53 -12.51 19.60 -0.63
CA ASN A 53 -13.45 19.53 -1.76
C ASN A 53 -13.04 20.46 -2.91
N SER A 54 -12.18 21.44 -2.65
CA SER A 54 -11.63 22.34 -3.67
C SER A 54 -10.48 21.73 -4.47
N VAL A 55 -9.89 20.63 -3.99
CA VAL A 55 -8.73 19.98 -4.62
C VAL A 55 -9.21 19.01 -5.70
N LYS A 56 -8.63 19.10 -6.90
CA LYS A 56 -8.89 18.22 -8.03
C LYS A 56 -7.86 17.10 -8.06
N GLY A 57 -8.28 15.93 -7.58
CA GLY A 57 -7.49 14.71 -7.61
C GLY A 57 -7.28 14.13 -9.00
N ILE A 58 -6.61 12.98 -9.09
CA ILE A 58 -6.50 12.21 -10.36
C ILE A 58 -7.89 11.88 -10.89
N LYS A 59 -8.81 11.50 -10.00
CA LYS A 59 -10.24 11.53 -10.23
C LYS A 59 -10.84 12.64 -9.40
N GLU A 60 -11.82 13.36 -9.94
CA GLU A 60 -12.48 14.45 -9.21
C GLU A 60 -13.09 13.98 -7.87
N ILE A 61 -13.60 12.74 -7.82
CA ILE A 61 -14.18 12.13 -6.61
C ILE A 61 -13.14 11.73 -5.55
N GLU A 62 -11.84 11.80 -5.87
CA GLU A 62 -10.75 11.51 -4.93
C GLU A 62 -10.24 12.76 -4.20
N TYR A 63 -10.71 13.96 -4.56
CA TYR A 63 -10.32 15.22 -3.93
C TYR A 63 -8.80 15.35 -3.76
N GLY A 64 -8.31 15.71 -2.58
CA GLY A 64 -6.88 15.82 -2.28
C GLY A 64 -6.17 14.51 -1.92
N LEU A 65 -6.79 13.34 -2.10
CA LEU A 65 -6.19 12.06 -1.71
C LEU A 65 -4.92 11.74 -2.53
N LEU A 66 -3.74 11.74 -1.88
CA LEU A 66 -2.45 11.61 -2.56
C LEU A 66 -2.03 10.16 -2.84
N HIS A 67 -2.53 9.21 -2.03
CA HIS A 67 -2.31 7.78 -2.23
C HIS A 67 -3.46 6.97 -1.63
N ARG A 68 -3.52 5.69 -2.00
CA ARG A 68 -4.53 4.74 -1.50
C ARG A 68 -3.83 3.55 -0.85
N ILE A 69 -4.47 3.02 0.17
CA ILE A 69 -4.16 1.69 0.73
C ILE A 69 -5.36 0.77 0.52
N ASP A 70 -5.13 -0.54 0.49
CA ASP A 70 -6.17 -1.53 0.20
C ASP A 70 -7.29 -1.47 1.25
N ASN A 71 -8.49 -1.94 0.88
CA ASN A 71 -9.64 -1.96 1.78
C ASN A 71 -9.32 -2.63 3.13
N VAL A 72 -8.64 -3.78 3.08
CA VAL A 72 -8.24 -4.57 4.26
C VAL A 72 -7.04 -4.01 5.02
N THR A 73 -6.32 -3.02 4.47
CA THR A 73 -5.12 -2.45 5.09
C THR A 73 -5.51 -1.26 5.96
N SER A 74 -5.11 -1.26 7.23
CA SER A 74 -5.22 -0.08 8.08
C SER A 74 -3.98 0.81 7.96
N GLY A 75 -4.07 2.04 8.46
CA GLY A 75 -2.90 2.89 8.65
C GLY A 75 -2.98 4.25 7.96
N LEU A 76 -1.82 4.88 7.81
CA LEU A 76 -1.69 6.28 7.44
C LEU A 76 -2.13 6.57 6.01
N LEU A 77 -2.90 7.64 5.84
CA LEU A 77 -3.19 8.29 4.56
C LEU A 77 -2.84 9.78 4.64
N LEU A 78 -2.28 10.30 3.55
CA LEU A 78 -2.02 11.73 3.32
C LEU A 78 -3.04 12.31 2.34
N ILE A 79 -3.66 13.41 2.73
CA ILE A 79 -4.65 14.14 1.93
C ILE A 79 -4.23 15.61 1.87
N ALA A 80 -4.09 16.16 0.66
CA ALA A 80 -3.84 17.59 0.47
C ALA A 80 -5.12 18.42 0.71
N THR A 81 -4.98 19.62 1.28
CA THR A 81 -6.11 20.53 1.49
C THR A 81 -6.14 21.71 0.52
N ASN A 82 -5.09 21.88 -0.29
CA ASN A 82 -5.08 22.80 -1.41
C ASN A 82 -4.42 22.19 -2.66
N GLN A 83 -4.70 22.80 -3.82
CA GLN A 83 -4.23 22.29 -5.11
C GLN A 83 -2.71 22.37 -5.26
N PHE A 84 -2.09 23.44 -4.76
CA PHE A 84 -0.64 23.64 -4.86
C PHE A 84 0.13 22.49 -4.20
N PHE A 85 -0.20 22.17 -2.95
CA PHE A 85 0.43 21.07 -2.23
C PHE A 85 0.18 19.73 -2.90
N TYR A 86 -1.05 19.48 -3.38
CA TYR A 86 -1.40 18.27 -4.11
C TYR A 86 -0.50 18.07 -5.34
N ASP A 87 -0.39 19.09 -6.19
CA ASP A 87 0.39 19.03 -7.43
C ASP A 87 1.89 18.83 -7.15
N GLN A 88 2.44 19.54 -6.17
CA GLN A 88 3.84 19.39 -5.76
C GLN A 88 4.12 17.98 -5.20
N MET A 89 3.19 17.41 -4.43
CA MET A 89 3.32 16.06 -3.92
C MET A 89 3.23 14.99 -5.02
N LEU A 90 2.47 15.22 -6.10
CA LEU A 90 2.49 14.35 -7.28
C LEU A 90 3.87 14.37 -7.98
N ILE A 91 4.52 15.52 -8.05
CA ILE A 91 5.90 15.65 -8.57
C ILE A 91 6.86 14.91 -7.64
N SER A 92 6.80 15.16 -6.34
CA SER A 92 7.60 14.48 -5.31
C SER A 92 7.48 12.96 -5.38
N GLN A 93 6.28 12.44 -5.65
CA GLN A 93 6.07 11.00 -5.84
C GLN A 93 6.75 10.47 -7.10
N LYS A 94 6.69 11.20 -8.23
CA LYS A 94 7.39 10.81 -9.48
C LYS A 94 8.91 10.84 -9.31
N GLU A 95 9.42 11.76 -8.50
CA GLU A 95 10.85 11.85 -8.16
C GLU A 95 11.28 10.84 -7.09
N GLY A 96 10.34 10.08 -6.53
CA GLY A 96 10.61 9.09 -5.50
C GLY A 96 11.01 9.68 -4.15
N LYS A 97 10.57 10.91 -3.86
CA LYS A 97 10.77 11.65 -2.60
C LYS A 97 9.61 11.46 -1.60
N PHE A 98 8.53 10.79 -2.01
CA PHE A 98 7.46 10.39 -1.11
C PHE A 98 7.57 8.89 -0.75
N ILE A 99 8.14 8.60 0.42
CA ILE A 99 8.34 7.24 0.92
C ILE A 99 7.14 6.80 1.76
N LYS A 100 6.64 5.60 1.46
CA LYS A 100 5.58 4.92 2.20
C LYS A 100 6.18 3.70 2.88
N THR A 101 5.95 3.56 4.18
CA THR A 101 6.43 2.47 5.01
C THR A 101 5.25 1.63 5.49
N TYR A 102 5.44 0.31 5.51
CA TYR A 102 4.45 -0.65 5.93
C TYR A 102 5.08 -1.63 6.92
N ARG A 103 4.31 -2.11 7.90
CA ARG A 103 4.68 -3.23 8.76
C ARG A 103 3.76 -4.41 8.47
N ALA A 104 4.32 -5.61 8.44
CA ALA A 104 3.56 -6.83 8.30
C ALA A 104 4.05 -7.92 9.25
N GLU A 105 3.13 -8.76 9.75
CA GLU A 105 3.48 -10.07 10.30
C GLU A 105 3.29 -11.11 9.19
N CYS A 106 4.35 -11.84 8.90
CA CYS A 106 4.41 -12.89 7.89
C CYS A 106 4.64 -14.25 8.52
N GLU A 107 4.31 -15.30 7.77
CA GLU A 107 4.80 -16.66 7.99
C GLU A 107 5.72 -17.05 6.83
N TYR A 108 6.61 -18.03 7.05
CA TYR A 108 7.41 -18.60 5.98
C TYR A 108 6.74 -19.84 5.41
N ILE A 109 6.54 -19.86 4.09
CA ILE A 109 5.98 -21.02 3.38
C ILE A 109 6.89 -21.34 2.19
N LYS A 110 7.68 -22.42 2.30
CA LYS A 110 8.74 -22.84 1.36
C LYS A 110 8.32 -22.89 -0.13
N ALA A 111 7.03 -23.05 -0.41
CA ALA A 111 6.47 -23.14 -1.76
C ALA A 111 5.14 -22.36 -1.89
N ASN A 112 5.01 -21.19 -1.25
CA ASN A 112 3.79 -20.39 -1.28
C ASN A 112 3.30 -20.14 -2.72
N CYS A 113 4.23 -19.76 -3.59
CA CYS A 113 3.94 -19.37 -4.97
C CYS A 113 3.55 -20.53 -5.88
N ASP A 114 4.02 -21.73 -5.58
CA ASP A 114 3.70 -22.94 -6.36
C ASP A 114 2.22 -23.29 -6.20
N VAL A 115 1.67 -23.08 -5.01
CA VAL A 115 0.24 -23.28 -4.72
C VAL A 115 -0.61 -22.18 -5.38
N LEU A 116 -0.19 -20.92 -5.30
CA LEU A 116 -0.95 -19.76 -5.79
C LEU A 116 -0.98 -19.62 -7.32
N LYS A 117 -0.03 -20.26 -8.01
CA LYS A 117 0.17 -20.23 -9.47
C LYS A 117 0.38 -18.82 -10.06
N GLY A 118 0.98 -18.77 -11.23
CA GLY A 118 1.15 -17.53 -12.00
C GLY A 118 2.20 -16.55 -11.47
N PHE A 119 2.86 -16.89 -10.36
CA PHE A 119 4.14 -16.29 -9.96
C PHE A 119 5.29 -16.81 -10.83
N PRO A 120 6.43 -16.11 -10.88
CA PRO A 120 7.65 -16.63 -11.48
C PRO A 120 8.06 -17.96 -10.87
N LEU A 121 8.65 -18.84 -11.68
CA LEU A 121 9.01 -20.21 -11.29
C LEU A 121 10.04 -20.26 -10.15
N LYS A 122 10.91 -19.24 -10.07
CA LYS A 122 11.88 -19.11 -8.99
C LYS A 122 11.43 -17.96 -8.08
N SER A 123 11.34 -18.27 -6.80
CA SER A 123 11.18 -17.25 -5.77
C SER A 123 12.54 -16.63 -5.45
N PRO A 124 12.63 -15.35 -5.12
CA PRO A 124 13.87 -14.75 -4.62
C PRO A 124 14.36 -15.49 -3.37
N GLU A 125 15.65 -15.79 -3.31
CA GLU A 125 16.25 -16.37 -2.11
C GLU A 125 16.32 -15.30 -1.00
N VAL A 126 15.77 -15.62 0.16
CA VAL A 126 15.72 -14.72 1.32
C VAL A 126 16.26 -15.44 2.54
N ARG A 127 17.18 -14.77 3.26
CA ARG A 127 17.65 -15.22 4.57
C ARG A 127 16.68 -14.73 5.63
N ILE A 128 16.18 -15.63 6.48
CA ILE A 128 15.20 -15.31 7.53
C ILE A 128 15.96 -15.09 8.84
N GLU A 129 16.56 -13.91 8.94
CA GLU A 129 17.42 -13.51 10.05
C GLU A 129 17.05 -12.10 10.50
N ASN A 130 17.18 -11.81 11.80
CA ASN A 130 16.93 -10.47 12.33
C ASN A 130 17.81 -9.43 11.62
N ASP A 131 17.23 -8.28 11.34
CA ASP A 131 17.85 -7.14 10.66
C ASP A 131 18.31 -7.39 9.21
N PHE A 132 18.05 -8.57 8.64
CA PHE A 132 18.34 -8.83 7.23
C PHE A 132 17.52 -7.90 6.32
N GLN A 133 18.20 -7.30 5.35
CA GLN A 133 17.62 -6.34 4.40
C GLN A 133 17.86 -6.76 2.97
N PHE A 134 16.84 -6.61 2.14
CA PHE A 134 16.91 -6.89 0.72
C PHE A 134 15.90 -6.04 -0.05
N SER A 135 15.99 -6.06 -1.38
CA SER A 135 15.01 -5.41 -2.25
C SER A 135 14.53 -6.42 -3.27
N VAL A 136 13.23 -6.38 -3.55
CA VAL A 136 12.60 -7.17 -4.60
C VAL A 136 11.99 -6.22 -5.62
N SER A 137 12.20 -6.53 -6.89
CA SER A 137 11.78 -5.71 -8.02
C SER A 137 11.20 -6.59 -9.11
N SER A 138 10.08 -6.18 -9.71
CA SER A 138 9.52 -6.88 -10.87
C SER A 138 8.67 -5.98 -11.75
N LEU A 139 8.43 -6.41 -12.98
CA LEU A 139 7.27 -5.99 -13.75
C LEU A 139 6.00 -6.59 -13.12
N ILE A 140 4.83 -6.14 -13.58
CA ILE A 140 3.55 -6.66 -13.07
C ILE A 140 2.62 -7.05 -14.21
N ARG A 141 1.74 -8.01 -13.89
CA ARG A 141 0.56 -8.32 -14.70
C ARG A 141 -0.66 -8.52 -13.82
N PHE A 142 -1.83 -8.18 -14.35
CA PHE A 142 -3.08 -8.61 -13.76
C PHE A 142 -3.27 -10.12 -13.92
N TYR A 143 -3.87 -10.75 -12.91
CA TYR A 143 -4.08 -12.19 -12.86
C TYR A 143 -5.54 -12.51 -12.53
N ASN A 144 -6.00 -13.67 -13.00
CA ASN A 144 -7.37 -14.19 -12.91
C ASN A 144 -8.46 -13.31 -13.56
N VAL A 145 -9.67 -13.87 -13.66
CA VAL A 145 -10.85 -13.19 -14.18
C VAL A 145 -11.19 -12.00 -13.27
N GLY A 146 -11.50 -10.85 -13.86
CA GLY A 146 -11.80 -9.62 -13.13
C GLY A 146 -10.59 -8.87 -12.57
N ARG A 147 -9.35 -9.31 -12.86
CA ARG A 147 -8.10 -8.57 -12.51
C ARG A 147 -8.01 -8.19 -11.03
N LYS A 148 -8.60 -9.03 -10.16
CA LYS A 148 -8.62 -8.82 -8.71
C LYS A 148 -7.22 -8.99 -8.11
N GLU A 149 -6.40 -9.81 -8.75
CA GLU A 149 -5.06 -10.16 -8.32
C GLU A 149 -3.98 -9.61 -9.26
N VAL A 150 -2.78 -9.50 -8.72
CA VAL A 150 -1.57 -9.06 -9.40
C VAL A 150 -0.48 -10.12 -9.19
N ARG A 151 0.35 -10.34 -10.20
CA ARG A 151 1.53 -11.22 -10.12
C ARG A 151 2.78 -10.47 -10.59
N PRO A 152 3.94 -10.72 -9.96
CA PRO A 152 5.22 -10.26 -10.47
C PRO A 152 5.54 -10.97 -11.79
N VAL A 153 6.33 -10.30 -12.62
CA VAL A 153 6.86 -10.83 -13.88
C VAL A 153 8.33 -10.44 -13.95
N GLU A 154 9.19 -11.42 -14.16
CA GLU A 154 10.61 -11.21 -14.45
C GLU A 154 10.82 -10.92 -15.94
N GLU A 155 11.91 -10.22 -16.30
CA GLU A 155 12.18 -9.83 -17.69
C GLU A 155 12.55 -11.02 -18.59
N ASN A 156 13.04 -12.12 -18.00
CA ASN A 156 13.42 -13.36 -18.68
C ASN A 156 12.26 -14.36 -18.83
N GLU A 157 11.04 -13.99 -18.45
CA GLU A 157 9.84 -14.82 -18.57
C GLU A 157 9.46 -15.09 -20.04
N GLN A 158 8.63 -16.12 -20.25
CA GLN A 158 8.18 -16.49 -21.59
C GLN A 158 7.43 -15.33 -22.27
N ARG A 159 7.55 -15.21 -23.61
CA ARG A 159 6.90 -14.15 -24.42
C ARG A 159 5.39 -14.01 -24.14
N LYS A 160 4.70 -15.11 -23.85
CA LYS A 160 3.26 -15.14 -23.52
C LYS A 160 2.93 -14.49 -22.17
N VAL A 161 3.87 -14.50 -21.22
CA VAL A 161 3.73 -13.83 -19.92
C VAL A 161 4.07 -12.35 -20.09
N LEU A 162 5.17 -12.04 -20.78
CA LEU A 162 5.60 -10.68 -21.07
C LEU A 162 4.56 -9.88 -21.87
N SER A 163 3.80 -10.51 -22.77
CA SER A 163 2.72 -9.84 -23.51
C SER A 163 1.53 -9.42 -22.65
N LYS A 164 1.45 -9.89 -21.39
CA LYS A 164 0.39 -9.55 -20.43
C LYS A 164 0.82 -8.51 -19.40
N VAL A 165 2.05 -7.99 -19.50
CA VAL A 165 2.54 -6.92 -18.64
C VAL A 165 1.70 -5.66 -18.86
N ASP A 166 1.21 -5.06 -17.77
CA ASP A 166 0.34 -3.87 -17.84
C ASP A 166 1.11 -2.65 -18.35
N LYS A 167 2.28 -2.42 -17.75
CA LYS A 167 3.21 -1.33 -18.09
C LYS A 167 4.62 -1.87 -18.00
N LYS A 168 5.50 -1.45 -18.91
CA LYS A 168 6.95 -1.72 -18.86
C LYS A 168 7.63 -0.90 -17.76
N LYS A 169 7.09 -0.97 -16.55
CA LYS A 169 7.55 -0.25 -15.37
C LYS A 169 7.83 -1.27 -14.28
N ILE A 170 9.03 -1.18 -13.72
CA ILE A 170 9.47 -2.00 -12.59
C ILE A 170 8.99 -1.33 -11.30
N TYR A 171 8.44 -2.13 -10.40
CA TYR A 171 8.09 -1.72 -9.05
C TYR A 171 9.05 -2.38 -8.08
N THR A 172 9.55 -1.62 -7.11
CA THR A 172 10.54 -2.09 -6.13
C THR A 172 9.99 -1.93 -4.72
N THR A 173 10.16 -2.95 -3.89
CA THR A 173 9.92 -2.89 -2.44
C THR A 173 11.22 -3.21 -1.72
N LYS A 174 11.64 -2.32 -0.82
CA LYS A 174 12.71 -2.59 0.13
C LYS A 174 12.11 -3.29 1.34
N ILE A 175 12.73 -4.36 1.81
CA ILE A 175 12.22 -5.20 2.90
C ILE A 175 13.31 -5.34 3.95
N LYS A 176 12.95 -5.12 5.21
CA LYS A 176 13.76 -5.42 6.39
C LYS A 176 13.04 -6.46 7.22
N ILE A 177 13.71 -7.55 7.56
CA ILE A 177 13.22 -8.50 8.58
C ILE A 177 13.50 -7.86 9.95
N ALA A 178 12.46 -7.35 10.59
CA ALA A 178 12.58 -6.65 11.87
C ALA A 178 12.76 -7.64 13.04
N SER A 179 12.05 -8.76 13.01
CA SER A 179 12.21 -9.82 14.02
C SER A 179 11.71 -11.17 13.51
N VAL A 180 12.36 -12.25 13.95
CA VAL A 180 11.99 -13.64 13.70
C VAL A 180 11.67 -14.32 15.03
N ASN A 181 10.41 -14.73 15.23
CA ASN A 181 9.94 -15.35 16.46
C ASN A 181 9.09 -16.58 16.17
N SER A 182 9.61 -17.79 16.44
CA SER A 182 8.93 -19.07 16.16
C SER A 182 8.47 -19.16 14.69
N ASN A 183 7.17 -19.00 14.42
CA ASN A 183 6.57 -19.04 13.08
C ASN A 183 6.15 -17.66 12.55
N LYS A 184 6.45 -16.58 13.29
CA LYS A 184 6.10 -15.22 12.93
C LYS A 184 7.34 -14.42 12.56
N ILE A 185 7.26 -13.75 11.43
CA ILE A 185 8.33 -12.92 10.88
C ILE A 185 7.75 -11.51 10.74
N CYS A 186 8.21 -10.58 11.56
CA CYS A 186 7.83 -9.18 11.42
C CYS A 186 8.73 -8.55 10.38
N VAL A 187 8.12 -7.93 9.36
CA VAL A 187 8.84 -7.22 8.30
C VAL A 187 8.42 -5.77 8.24
N GLU A 188 9.38 -4.92 7.94
CA GLU A 188 9.15 -3.54 7.52
C GLU A 188 9.41 -3.43 6.03
N CYS A 189 8.50 -2.80 5.30
CA CYS A 189 8.59 -2.60 3.87
C CYS A 189 8.54 -1.12 3.53
N SER A 190 9.41 -0.63 2.66
CA SER A 190 9.35 0.74 2.16
C SER A 190 9.34 0.80 0.64
N LEU A 191 8.59 1.76 0.11
CA LEU A 191 8.45 1.98 -1.33
C LEU A 191 8.27 3.47 -1.66
N LYS A 192 8.86 3.86 -2.79
CA LYS A 192 8.72 5.20 -3.40
C LYS A 192 7.45 5.30 -4.23
N GLU A 193 7.19 4.24 -4.99
CA GLU A 193 6.06 4.13 -5.90
C GLU A 193 5.23 2.91 -5.52
N GLY A 194 3.91 3.10 -5.47
CA GLY A 194 2.97 2.06 -5.08
C GLY A 194 2.13 1.58 -6.26
N PHE A 195 1.97 0.27 -6.36
CA PHE A 195 0.95 -0.38 -7.18
C PHE A 195 -0.05 -1.15 -6.31
N LYS A 196 -1.19 -1.51 -6.89
CA LYS A 196 -2.21 -2.33 -6.24
C LYS A 196 -1.57 -3.59 -5.64
N HIS A 197 -1.80 -3.79 -4.35
CA HIS A 197 -1.32 -4.94 -3.57
C HIS A 197 0.22 -5.13 -3.55
N GLN A 198 1.03 -4.11 -3.93
CA GLN A 198 2.46 -4.26 -4.21
C GLN A 198 3.25 -5.04 -3.16
N VAL A 199 3.20 -4.57 -1.92
CA VAL A 199 3.93 -5.20 -0.82
C VAL A 199 3.47 -6.64 -0.60
N ARG A 200 2.16 -6.91 -0.74
CA ARG A 200 1.55 -8.21 -0.48
C ARG A 200 2.04 -9.26 -1.47
N TRP A 201 2.02 -8.97 -2.78
CA TRP A 201 2.51 -9.94 -3.77
C TRP A 201 4.03 -10.03 -3.85
N HIS A 202 4.78 -8.97 -3.51
CA HIS A 202 6.24 -9.07 -3.34
C HIS A 202 6.62 -9.98 -2.18
N LEU A 203 6.02 -9.78 -1.00
CA LEU A 203 6.26 -10.62 0.17
C LEU A 203 5.87 -12.09 -0.10
N SER A 204 4.72 -12.30 -0.74
CA SER A 204 4.29 -13.63 -1.21
C SER A 204 5.29 -14.28 -2.16
N TRP A 205 5.85 -13.52 -3.12
CA TRP A 205 6.86 -14.00 -4.06
C TRP A 205 8.16 -14.40 -3.37
N CYS A 206 8.50 -13.70 -2.28
CA CYS A 206 9.61 -14.04 -1.39
C CYS A 206 9.31 -15.18 -0.41
N ASN A 207 8.19 -15.92 -0.57
CA ASN A 207 7.75 -16.98 0.34
C ASN A 207 7.50 -16.51 1.79
N LEU A 208 7.24 -15.21 1.96
CA LEU A 208 6.92 -14.57 3.22
C LEU A 208 5.50 -13.96 3.18
N PRO A 209 4.45 -14.72 2.82
CA PRO A 209 3.12 -14.16 2.75
C PRO A 209 2.67 -13.59 4.09
N ILE A 210 1.89 -12.52 4.02
CA ILE A 210 1.34 -11.86 5.19
C ILE A 210 0.33 -12.79 5.86
N LEU A 211 0.35 -12.84 7.20
CA LEU A 211 -0.63 -13.58 7.98
C LEU A 211 -2.05 -13.07 7.68
N ASN A 212 -2.95 -14.02 7.50
CA ASN A 212 -4.37 -13.82 7.17
C ASN A 212 -4.65 -13.18 5.80
N ASP A 213 -3.67 -13.06 4.90
CA ASP A 213 -3.91 -12.56 3.55
C ASP A 213 -4.66 -13.59 2.69
N THR A 214 -5.96 -13.40 2.50
CA THR A 214 -6.82 -14.33 1.73
C THR A 214 -6.55 -14.38 0.22
N ILE A 215 -5.62 -13.55 -0.28
CA ILE A 215 -5.26 -13.50 -1.70
C ILE A 215 -3.85 -14.08 -1.93
N TYR A 216 -2.91 -13.75 -1.06
CA TYR A 216 -1.49 -13.99 -1.29
C TYR A 216 -0.82 -14.93 -0.30
N ASN A 217 -1.59 -15.50 0.63
CA ASN A 217 -1.11 -16.53 1.54
C ASN A 217 -1.78 -17.87 1.19
N SER A 218 -0.98 -18.85 0.74
CA SER A 218 -1.49 -20.16 0.32
C SER A 218 -2.25 -20.91 1.40
N ASN A 219 -2.00 -20.65 2.68
CA ASN A 219 -2.72 -21.25 3.80
C ASN A 219 -4.11 -20.60 4.02
N CYS A 220 -4.35 -19.42 3.44
CA CYS A 220 -5.57 -18.63 3.63
C CYS A 220 -6.46 -18.53 2.38
N VAL A 221 -5.93 -18.80 1.18
CA VAL A 221 -6.71 -18.69 -0.07
C VAL A 221 -7.89 -19.65 -0.06
N GLY A 222 -9.07 -19.14 -0.46
CA GLY A 222 -10.31 -19.93 -0.53
C GLY A 222 -11.05 -20.05 0.81
N ASN A 223 -10.45 -19.60 1.91
CA ASN A 223 -11.11 -19.55 3.21
C ASN A 223 -11.79 -18.19 3.43
N ASN A 224 -12.99 -18.20 4.01
CA ASN A 224 -13.60 -17.00 4.60
C ASN A 224 -12.85 -16.69 5.90
N ASN A 225 -11.62 -16.18 5.78
CA ASN A 225 -10.80 -15.91 6.95
C ASN A 225 -11.45 -14.80 7.78
N LEU A 226 -11.83 -15.12 9.02
CA LEU A 226 -12.50 -14.21 9.95
C LEU A 226 -11.52 -13.21 10.59
N TYR A 227 -10.22 -13.45 10.43
CA TYR A 227 -9.17 -12.63 11.04
C TYR A 227 -8.70 -11.52 10.10
N GLU A 228 -8.41 -10.36 10.69
CA GLU A 228 -7.81 -9.25 9.96
C GLU A 228 -6.41 -9.58 9.45
N ILE A 229 -6.09 -9.07 8.26
CA ILE A 229 -4.74 -9.13 7.69
C ILE A 229 -3.76 -8.41 8.62
N LYS A 230 -2.61 -9.04 8.89
CA LYS A 230 -1.56 -8.43 9.73
C LYS A 230 -0.67 -7.50 8.90
N PHE A 231 -1.28 -6.43 8.39
CA PHE A 231 -0.63 -5.48 7.49
C PHE A 231 -1.11 -4.05 7.71
N CYS A 232 -0.18 -3.15 7.95
CA CYS A 232 -0.45 -1.75 8.28
C CYS A 232 0.43 -0.80 7.46
N ALA A 233 -0.15 0.27 6.92
CA ALA A 233 0.59 1.42 6.41
C ALA A 233 1.11 2.25 7.60
N SER A 234 2.33 1.96 8.02
CA SER A 234 2.88 2.36 9.31
C SER A 234 3.69 3.65 9.27
N GLY A 235 4.04 4.17 8.09
CA GLY A 235 4.83 5.39 8.02
C GLY A 235 4.73 6.13 6.70
N LEU A 236 4.90 7.44 6.77
CA LEU A 236 4.98 8.35 5.62
C LEU A 236 6.18 9.28 5.83
N ASN A 237 6.99 9.47 4.79
CA ASN A 237 8.10 10.42 4.82
C ASN A 237 8.15 11.19 3.49
N PHE A 238 8.13 12.52 3.56
CA PHE A 238 8.13 13.40 2.39
C PHE A 238 8.70 14.78 2.74
N ILE A 239 9.08 15.54 1.71
CA ILE A 239 9.46 16.94 1.86
C ILE A 239 8.20 17.81 1.72
N ASN A 240 7.94 18.67 2.70
CA ASN A 240 6.88 19.68 2.58
C ASN A 240 7.31 20.74 1.54
N PRO A 241 6.57 20.90 0.44
CA PRO A 241 6.97 21.77 -0.67
C PRO A 241 6.88 23.27 -0.35
N LEU A 242 6.24 23.68 0.75
CA LEU A 242 6.11 25.10 1.12
C LEU A 242 7.34 25.63 1.86
N ASN A 243 7.99 24.76 2.66
CA ASN A 243 9.07 25.15 3.56
C ASN A 243 10.33 24.26 3.45
N ASN A 244 10.33 23.29 2.54
CA ASN A 244 11.42 22.32 2.31
C ASN A 244 11.83 21.49 3.54
N THR A 245 10.96 21.38 4.55
CA THR A 245 11.23 20.55 5.72
C THR A 245 10.89 19.09 5.45
N ASN A 246 11.64 18.17 6.08
CA ASN A 246 11.34 16.75 6.01
C ASN A 246 10.27 16.38 7.04
N VAL A 247 9.12 15.92 6.56
CA VAL A 247 7.95 15.54 7.37
C VAL A 247 7.89 14.02 7.47
N ARG A 248 7.79 13.50 8.71
CA ARG A 248 7.71 12.07 9.00
C ARG A 248 6.59 11.77 10.00
N PHE A 249 5.75 10.80 9.65
CA PHE A 249 4.73 10.23 10.52
C PHE A 249 4.93 8.73 10.63
N GLU A 250 4.79 8.17 11.84
CA GLU A 250 4.90 6.73 12.10
C GLU A 250 3.90 6.28 13.16
N LEU A 251 3.44 5.03 13.04
CA LEU A 251 2.62 4.31 14.02
C LEU A 251 3.46 3.39 14.91
#